data_AF-A0A7W6K5M2-F1
#
_entry.id   AF-A0A7W6K5M2-F1
#
_cell.length_a   1.000
_cell.length_b   1.000
_cell.length_c   1.000
_cell.angle_alpha   90.00
_cell.angle_beta   90.00
_cell.angle_gamma   90.00
#
_symmetry.space_group_name_H-M   'P 1'
#
loop_
_entity.id
_entity.type
_entity.pdbx_description
1 polymer ?
#
loop_
_entity_poly.entity_id
_entity_poly.type
_entity_poly.pdbx_seq_one_letter_code
_entity_poly.pdbx_strand_id
1 'polypeptide(L)'
;MLHIALRGWYAVGGWSTKQARQDEPTLDMPGGSERRYGFLRHAARIGIRALTFCMFHEAFLDELAVLSLALATLQVRQREVGLFAGLPLLPKLSRQKPLSGTEMARAVSVANDGTAADAQLVRLGDKQVLWSADGKSFLMYARQGGKLIALFDPVGPSANWNELTSAFRSLARRRNCIPVFYQVSEAFLSSSAMAGIRGYKLGELAEITLPAFTMSGGDWANLRRAINRATRDGLTYEFLSPDNVPSVLDELRTISDAWLAHGGTREKRFSLGAFNPAYVATSPVAIVRMDGHIVAFANVLTTEKGAAFVDLMRFLPGAHRGAMDFLMVRLIEDLKVRGFETLNLGMAPLSGLRSGTTATLWERTGAFVARNGNRFYGFQGLYSFKAKFEPEWRPRYIAVPAGSNPYLSAAATATLIAGGLSGIFRR
;
A
#
# COMPACT_ATOMS: atom_id res chain seq x y z
N MET A 1 -13.42 46.63 -17.87
CA MET A 1 -14.07 45.82 -16.81
C MET A 1 -13.12 44.89 -16.03
N LEU A 2 -11.79 45.07 -16.09
CA LEU A 2 -10.84 44.39 -15.17
C LEU A 2 -10.11 45.37 -14.23
N HIS A 3 -10.58 46.63 -14.17
CA HIS A 3 -9.98 47.71 -13.38
C HIS A 3 -10.87 48.22 -12.23
N ILE A 4 -12.06 47.62 -12.04
CA ILE A 4 -13.02 47.97 -10.97
C ILE A 4 -13.11 46.89 -9.88
N ALA A 5 -12.63 45.66 -10.13
CA ALA A 5 -12.63 44.59 -9.12
C ALA A 5 -11.44 44.66 -8.12
N LEU A 6 -10.40 45.47 -8.39
CA LEU A 6 -9.19 45.56 -7.56
C LEU A 6 -9.20 46.69 -6.53
N ARG A 7 -10.27 47.49 -6.45
CA ARG A 7 -10.43 48.55 -5.42
C ARG A 7 -11.35 48.14 -4.24
N GLY A 8 -11.98 46.97 -4.29
CA GLY A 8 -12.87 46.49 -3.21
C GLY A 8 -12.19 45.70 -2.09
N TRP A 9 -10.90 45.39 -2.19
CA TRP A 9 -10.20 44.50 -1.23
C TRP A 9 -9.21 45.21 -0.29
N TYR A 10 -8.97 46.51 -0.47
CA TYR A 10 -8.03 47.29 0.35
C TYR A 10 -8.68 48.05 1.53
N ALA A 11 -9.90 47.67 1.94
CA ALA A 11 -10.65 48.38 2.99
C ALA A 11 -10.91 47.57 4.27
N VAL A 12 -10.39 46.35 4.44
CA VAL A 12 -10.56 45.58 5.69
C VAL A 12 -9.28 44.79 6.00
N GLY A 13 -8.51 45.26 6.98
CA GLY A 13 -7.34 44.55 7.51
C GLY A 13 -6.08 45.41 7.55
N GLY A 14 -6.03 46.36 8.48
CA GLY A 14 -4.93 47.30 8.63
C GLY A 14 -3.60 46.64 9.01
N TRP A 15 -2.61 46.77 8.14
CA TRP A 15 -1.19 46.63 8.46
C TRP A 15 -0.42 47.78 7.78
N SER A 16 0.24 48.59 8.60
CA SER A 16 0.93 49.83 8.25
C SER A 16 2.29 49.58 7.59
N THR A 17 2.54 50.25 6.46
CA THR A 17 3.74 50.16 5.59
C THR A 17 4.96 50.92 6.12
N LYS A 18 5.28 50.81 7.42
CA LYS A 18 6.41 51.56 8.02
C LYS A 18 7.61 50.73 8.48
N GLN A 19 7.69 49.44 8.12
CA GLN A 19 8.77 48.55 8.59
C GLN A 19 9.41 47.66 7.51
N ALA A 20 9.33 48.06 6.24
CA ALA A 20 10.02 47.39 5.13
C ALA A 20 10.88 48.37 4.31
N ARG A 21 11.65 49.22 5.00
CA ARG A 21 12.60 50.18 4.39
C ARG A 21 13.95 50.24 5.11
N GLN A 22 14.31 49.18 5.83
CA GLN A 22 15.65 48.98 6.37
C GLN A 22 16.01 47.52 6.07
N ASP A 23 17.24 47.30 5.61
CA ASP A 23 17.82 46.04 5.11
C ASP A 23 17.66 45.77 3.59
N GLU A 24 18.10 46.72 2.75
CA GLU A 24 18.73 46.38 1.46
C GLU A 24 20.26 46.38 1.64
N PRO A 25 20.98 45.26 1.40
CA PRO A 25 22.43 45.30 1.31
C PRO A 25 22.85 45.92 -0.02
N THR A 26 23.39 47.14 0.04
CA THR A 26 24.15 47.79 -1.03
C THR A 26 25.44 47.03 -1.31
N LEU A 27 25.49 46.33 -2.44
CA LEU A 27 26.72 45.80 -3.03
C LEU A 27 27.30 46.87 -3.95
N ASP A 28 28.34 47.54 -3.47
CA ASP A 28 29.15 48.49 -4.24
C ASP A 28 30.26 47.70 -4.98
N MET A 29 30.28 47.76 -6.32
CA MET A 29 31.36 47.23 -7.15
C MET A 29 31.56 48.13 -8.38
N PRO A 30 32.82 48.31 -8.84
CA PRO A 30 33.23 49.45 -9.64
C PRO A 30 32.84 49.38 -11.12
N GLY A 31 32.71 50.58 -11.68
CA GLY A 31 32.65 51.00 -13.08
C GLY A 31 32.74 49.94 -14.20
N GLY A 32 31.68 49.90 -15.01
CA GLY A 32 31.76 49.54 -16.42
C GLY A 32 31.22 48.17 -16.80
N SER A 33 29.90 47.99 -16.83
CA SER A 33 29.21 47.13 -17.82
C SER A 33 27.67 47.19 -17.73
N GLU A 34 27.09 48.39 -17.68
CA GLU A 34 25.62 48.58 -17.60
C GLU A 34 24.82 48.09 -18.84
N ARG A 35 25.47 47.57 -19.89
CA ARG A 35 24.77 47.05 -21.08
C ARG A 35 24.73 45.52 -21.22
N ARG A 36 25.22 44.72 -20.25
CA ARG A 36 25.20 43.24 -20.36
C ARG A 36 24.28 42.49 -19.40
N TYR A 37 23.57 43.16 -18.49
CA TYR A 37 22.72 42.48 -17.50
C TYR A 37 21.24 42.91 -17.48
N GLY A 38 20.79 43.72 -18.45
CA GLY A 38 19.37 44.08 -18.61
C GLY A 38 18.47 42.90 -18.99
N PHE A 39 18.98 41.98 -19.82
CA PHE A 39 18.22 40.81 -20.29
C PHE A 39 18.00 39.78 -19.17
N LEU A 40 18.98 39.58 -18.30
CA LEU A 40 18.89 38.64 -17.16
C LEU A 40 17.92 39.12 -16.08
N ARG A 41 17.80 40.44 -15.84
CA ARG A 41 16.79 40.99 -14.91
C ARG A 41 15.36 40.91 -15.46
N HIS A 42 15.18 40.99 -16.78
CA HIS A 42 13.86 40.82 -17.40
C HIS A 42 13.43 39.34 -17.46
N ALA A 43 14.37 38.44 -17.77
CA ALA A 43 14.15 36.99 -17.74
C ALA A 43 13.87 36.47 -16.31
N ALA A 44 14.54 37.00 -15.29
CA ALA A 44 14.27 36.66 -13.89
C ALA A 44 12.90 37.17 -13.41
N ARG A 45 12.45 38.35 -13.86
CA ARG A 45 11.12 38.87 -13.54
C ARG A 45 9.97 38.14 -14.25
N ILE A 46 10.20 37.67 -15.49
CA ILE A 46 9.25 36.81 -16.22
C ILE A 46 9.22 35.41 -15.59
N GLY A 47 10.38 34.86 -15.21
CA GLY A 47 10.48 33.56 -14.54
C GLY A 47 9.84 33.54 -13.16
N ILE A 48 10.01 34.60 -12.35
CA ILE A 48 9.38 34.72 -11.04
C ILE A 48 7.87 34.95 -11.16
N ARG A 49 7.39 35.73 -12.15
CA ARG A 49 5.94 35.86 -12.41
C ARG A 49 5.30 34.57 -12.96
N ALA A 50 6.02 33.76 -13.74
CA ALA A 50 5.57 32.44 -14.17
C ALA A 50 5.51 31.44 -12.99
N LEU A 51 6.47 31.51 -12.06
CA LEU A 51 6.48 30.69 -10.85
C LEU A 51 5.39 31.09 -9.85
N THR A 52 5.04 32.38 -9.73
CA THR A 52 3.93 32.82 -8.87
C THR A 52 2.56 32.59 -9.50
N PHE A 53 2.43 32.64 -10.84
CA PHE A 53 1.17 32.32 -11.54
C PHE A 53 0.84 30.82 -11.47
N CYS A 54 1.84 29.94 -11.44
CA CYS A 54 1.65 28.50 -11.24
C CYS A 54 1.30 28.10 -9.79
N MET A 55 1.39 29.01 -8.80
CA MET A 55 1.04 28.71 -7.41
C MET A 55 -0.41 29.04 -7.02
N PHE A 56 -1.23 29.57 -7.93
CA PHE A 56 -2.59 30.05 -7.60
C PHE A 56 -3.74 29.48 -8.44
N HIS A 57 -3.52 28.36 -9.15
CA HIS A 57 -4.63 27.61 -9.75
C HIS A 57 -4.58 26.14 -9.37
N GLU A 58 -5.63 25.73 -8.63
CA GLU A 58 -5.92 24.35 -8.30
C GLU A 58 -6.10 23.49 -9.56
N ALA A 59 -5.77 22.21 -9.38
CA ALA A 59 -5.98 21.10 -10.31
C ALA A 59 -5.13 21.14 -11.59
N PHE A 60 -3.89 20.59 -11.55
CA PHE A 60 -3.35 19.72 -12.63
C PHE A 60 -1.90 19.19 -12.46
N LEU A 61 -1.38 18.95 -11.23
CA LEU A 61 0.04 18.56 -11.07
C LEU A 61 0.32 17.40 -10.11
N ASP A 62 -0.37 16.25 -10.26
CA ASP A 62 -0.04 15.05 -9.49
C ASP A 62 0.28 13.79 -10.34
N GLU A 63 -0.03 13.77 -11.64
CA GLU A 63 0.27 12.59 -12.49
C GLU A 63 1.70 12.60 -13.07
N LEU A 64 2.37 13.74 -13.06
CA LEU A 64 3.71 13.87 -13.62
C LEU A 64 4.81 13.46 -12.65
N ALA A 65 4.64 13.34 -11.33
CA ALA A 65 5.75 13.02 -10.42
C ALA A 65 6.27 11.57 -10.57
N VAL A 66 5.37 10.61 -10.81
CA VAL A 66 5.72 9.20 -11.03
C VAL A 66 6.24 8.97 -12.45
N LEU A 67 5.66 9.67 -13.44
CA LEU A 67 6.15 9.68 -14.82
C LEU A 67 7.44 10.47 -14.99
N SER A 68 7.70 11.53 -14.23
CA SER A 68 8.93 12.33 -14.32
C SER A 68 10.10 11.67 -13.61
N LEU A 69 9.89 10.87 -12.55
CA LEU A 69 10.96 9.99 -12.03
C LEU A 69 11.30 8.86 -13.02
N ALA A 70 10.28 8.31 -13.71
CA ALA A 70 10.46 7.31 -14.77
C ALA A 70 11.06 7.91 -16.05
N LEU A 71 10.69 9.14 -16.42
CA LEU A 71 11.19 9.86 -17.60
C LEU A 71 12.58 10.46 -17.36
N ALA A 72 12.88 10.95 -16.15
CA ALA A 72 14.21 11.41 -15.78
C ALA A 72 15.23 10.27 -15.79
N THR A 73 14.81 9.04 -15.49
CA THR A 73 15.66 7.84 -15.65
C THR A 73 15.77 7.37 -17.10
N LEU A 74 14.79 7.68 -17.97
CA LEU A 74 14.88 7.53 -19.43
C LEU A 74 15.81 8.57 -20.07
N GLN A 75 15.81 9.81 -19.57
CA GLN A 75 16.62 10.92 -20.11
C GLN A 75 18.11 10.80 -19.80
N VAL A 76 18.51 10.11 -18.73
CA VAL A 76 19.94 9.88 -18.40
C VAL A 76 20.59 8.79 -19.28
N ARG A 77 19.82 8.11 -20.15
CA ARG A 77 20.34 7.06 -21.06
C ARG A 77 20.02 7.28 -22.54
N GLN A 78 19.67 8.51 -22.92
CA GLN A 78 19.31 8.91 -24.29
C GLN A 78 20.29 9.94 -24.84
N ARG A 79 21.59 9.73 -24.63
CA ARG A 79 22.61 10.27 -25.54
C ARG A 79 23.13 9.09 -26.34
N GLU A 80 22.85 9.15 -27.64
CA GLU A 80 23.04 8.11 -28.66
C GLU A 80 21.87 7.11 -28.78
N VAL A 81 20.98 7.37 -29.74
CA VAL A 81 20.69 6.48 -30.88
C VAL A 81 19.47 7.06 -31.62
N GLY A 82 19.68 7.50 -32.86
CA GLY A 82 18.61 7.56 -33.84
C GLY A 82 18.28 6.15 -34.28
N LEU A 83 17.11 5.63 -33.89
CA LEU A 83 16.44 4.51 -34.58
C LEU A 83 14.97 4.44 -34.15
N PHE A 84 14.13 5.26 -34.78
CA PHE A 84 12.69 5.04 -34.81
C PHE A 84 12.38 4.04 -35.93
N ALA A 85 12.24 2.75 -35.60
CA ALA A 85 11.44 1.79 -36.35
C ALA A 85 11.33 0.48 -35.57
N GLY A 86 10.12 0.15 -35.11
CA GLY A 86 9.83 -1.11 -34.43
C GLY A 86 9.48 -0.91 -32.96
N LEU A 87 8.33 -0.30 -32.68
CA LEU A 87 7.67 -0.52 -31.40
C LEU A 87 7.23 -1.99 -31.42
N PRO A 88 7.86 -2.92 -30.67
CA PRO A 88 7.38 -4.29 -30.66
C PRO A 88 5.94 -4.25 -30.14
N LEU A 89 5.01 -4.83 -30.91
CA LEU A 89 3.66 -5.11 -30.44
C LEU A 89 3.76 -5.63 -29.01
N LEU A 90 3.31 -4.82 -28.04
CA LEU A 90 3.28 -5.23 -26.64
C LEU A 90 2.59 -6.59 -26.62
N PRO A 91 3.27 -7.67 -26.19
CA PRO A 91 2.67 -8.99 -26.25
C PRO A 91 1.34 -8.93 -25.51
N LYS A 92 0.25 -9.33 -26.18
CA LYS A 92 -1.08 -9.42 -25.58
C LYS A 92 -0.90 -10.06 -24.21
N LEU A 93 -1.28 -9.33 -23.15
CA LEU A 93 -1.20 -9.82 -21.78
C LEU A 93 -1.94 -11.15 -21.73
N SER A 94 -1.19 -12.25 -21.72
CA SER A 94 -1.78 -13.58 -21.54
C SER A 94 -2.49 -13.55 -20.19
N ARG A 95 -3.82 -13.57 -20.22
CA ARG A 95 -4.63 -13.76 -19.02
C ARG A 95 -4.17 -15.09 -18.43
N GLN A 96 -3.63 -15.05 -17.21
CA GLN A 96 -3.17 -16.28 -16.55
C GLN A 96 -4.40 -17.16 -16.32
N LYS A 97 -4.28 -18.46 -16.64
CA LYS A 97 -5.37 -19.41 -16.46
C LYS A 97 -5.61 -19.57 -14.95
N PRO A 98 -6.83 -19.42 -14.43
CA PRO A 98 -7.10 -19.67 -13.01
C PRO A 98 -6.62 -21.06 -12.58
N LEU A 99 -6.25 -21.21 -11.32
CA LEU A 99 -5.89 -22.50 -10.74
C LEU A 99 -7.06 -23.48 -10.90
N SER A 100 -6.77 -24.76 -11.13
CA SER A 100 -7.81 -25.79 -11.05
C SER A 100 -8.32 -25.91 -9.62
N GLY A 101 -9.53 -26.44 -9.43
CA GLY A 101 -10.08 -26.66 -8.09
C GLY A 101 -9.19 -27.56 -7.23
N THR A 102 -8.56 -28.58 -7.82
CA THR A 102 -7.63 -29.48 -7.13
C THR A 102 -6.33 -28.78 -6.73
N GLU A 103 -5.78 -27.92 -7.60
CA GLU A 103 -4.56 -27.18 -7.30
C GLU A 103 -4.80 -26.08 -6.25
N MET A 104 -5.95 -25.42 -6.30
CA MET A 104 -6.40 -24.49 -5.27
C MET A 104 -6.54 -25.17 -3.91
N ALA A 105 -7.25 -26.30 -3.84
CA ALA A 105 -7.45 -27.05 -2.59
C ALA A 105 -6.12 -27.47 -1.97
N ARG A 106 -5.16 -27.91 -2.79
CA ARG A 106 -3.82 -28.25 -2.35
C ARG A 106 -3.05 -27.05 -1.80
N ALA A 107 -3.08 -25.91 -2.48
CA ALA A 107 -2.41 -24.69 -2.02
C ALA A 107 -3.02 -24.17 -0.71
N VAL A 108 -4.33 -24.24 -0.59
CA VAL A 108 -5.06 -23.91 0.64
C VAL A 108 -4.68 -24.82 1.80
N SER A 109 -4.55 -26.14 1.58
CA SER A 109 -4.08 -27.07 2.61
C SER A 109 -2.69 -26.70 3.11
N VAL A 110 -1.73 -26.44 2.23
CA VAL A 110 -0.38 -26.03 2.64
C VAL A 110 -0.38 -24.69 3.38
N ALA A 111 -1.25 -23.74 2.99
CA ALA A 111 -1.40 -22.47 3.70
C ALA A 111 -2.05 -22.63 5.09
N ASN A 112 -3.05 -23.52 5.23
CA ASN A 112 -3.71 -23.83 6.50
C ASN A 112 -2.73 -24.43 7.52
N ASP A 113 -1.78 -25.26 7.08
CA ASP A 113 -0.80 -25.92 7.96
C ASP A 113 0.36 -24.98 8.38
N GLY A 114 0.36 -23.75 7.85
CA GLY A 114 1.41 -22.75 8.04
C GLY A 114 1.19 -21.84 9.27
N THR A 115 2.19 -21.00 9.53
CA THR A 115 2.13 -19.93 10.54
C THR A 115 1.88 -18.55 9.95
N ALA A 116 1.71 -18.47 8.62
CA ALA A 116 1.52 -17.22 7.88
C ALA A 116 0.10 -17.16 7.32
N ALA A 117 -0.82 -16.53 8.07
CA ALA A 117 -2.24 -16.47 7.69
C ALA A 117 -2.52 -15.64 6.43
N ASP A 118 -1.61 -14.74 6.05
CA ASP A 118 -1.68 -14.00 4.79
C ASP A 118 -1.47 -14.89 3.56
N ALA A 119 -0.86 -16.07 3.70
CA ALA A 119 -0.77 -17.07 2.63
C ALA A 119 -2.16 -17.52 2.11
N GLN A 120 -3.21 -17.39 2.93
CA GLN A 120 -4.59 -17.70 2.57
C GLN A 120 -5.12 -16.81 1.43
N LEU A 121 -4.46 -15.70 1.10
CA LEU A 121 -4.77 -14.89 -0.08
C LEU A 121 -4.69 -15.68 -1.40
N VAL A 122 -4.09 -16.87 -1.40
CA VAL A 122 -4.17 -17.80 -2.55
C VAL A 122 -5.62 -18.10 -2.94
N ARG A 123 -6.55 -18.11 -1.98
CA ARG A 123 -8.00 -18.36 -2.18
C ARG A 123 -8.68 -17.39 -3.15
N LEU A 124 -8.11 -16.20 -3.38
CA LEU A 124 -8.62 -15.24 -4.36
C LEU A 124 -8.61 -15.79 -5.80
N GLY A 125 -7.79 -16.79 -6.10
CA GLY A 125 -7.75 -17.41 -7.43
C GLY A 125 -7.20 -16.52 -8.56
N ASP A 126 -6.69 -15.34 -8.21
CA ASP A 126 -6.11 -14.36 -9.14
C ASP A 126 -4.59 -14.49 -9.30
N LYS A 127 -4.00 -15.51 -8.67
CA LYS A 127 -2.58 -15.84 -8.69
C LYS A 127 -2.36 -17.24 -9.28
N GLN A 128 -1.17 -17.45 -9.83
CA GLN A 128 -0.64 -18.77 -10.15
C GLN A 128 0.16 -19.29 -8.96
N VAL A 129 0.37 -20.60 -8.89
CA VAL A 129 1.30 -21.22 -7.94
C VAL A 129 2.45 -21.89 -8.67
N LEU A 130 3.62 -21.89 -8.05
CA LEU A 130 4.79 -22.66 -8.43
C LEU A 130 5.13 -23.57 -7.25
N TRP A 131 5.11 -24.88 -7.47
CA TRP A 131 5.37 -25.89 -6.44
C TRP A 131 6.86 -26.21 -6.31
N SER A 132 7.29 -26.54 -5.09
CA SER A 132 8.55 -27.24 -4.85
C SER A 132 8.50 -28.66 -5.40
N ALA A 133 9.66 -29.27 -5.66
CA ALA A 133 9.77 -30.62 -6.18
C ALA A 133 9.12 -31.66 -5.25
N ASP A 134 9.27 -31.49 -3.94
CA ASP A 134 8.63 -32.34 -2.92
C ASP A 134 7.12 -32.10 -2.78
N GLY A 135 6.62 -31.03 -3.40
CA GLY A 135 5.21 -30.68 -3.38
C GLY A 135 4.67 -30.15 -2.06
N LYS A 136 5.52 -29.83 -1.08
CA LYS A 136 5.13 -29.37 0.26
C LYS A 136 5.16 -27.86 0.42
N SER A 137 5.71 -27.14 -0.56
CA SER A 137 5.77 -25.69 -0.56
C SER A 137 5.31 -25.13 -1.90
N PHE A 138 4.81 -23.91 -1.88
CA PHE A 138 4.50 -23.19 -3.11
C PHE A 138 4.85 -21.71 -3.00
N LEU A 139 5.03 -21.09 -4.16
CA LEU A 139 5.14 -19.66 -4.32
C LEU A 139 3.99 -19.17 -5.20
N MET A 140 3.19 -18.24 -4.69
CA MET A 140 2.09 -17.64 -5.44
C MET A 140 2.52 -16.36 -6.15
N TYR A 141 2.17 -16.21 -7.43
CA TYR A 141 2.66 -15.10 -8.25
C TYR A 141 1.67 -14.69 -9.34
N ALA A 142 1.83 -13.48 -9.86
CA ALA A 142 1.14 -13.02 -11.07
C ALA A 142 2.09 -12.32 -12.04
N ARG A 143 1.64 -12.09 -13.28
CA ARG A 143 2.39 -11.35 -14.29
C ARG A 143 1.85 -9.93 -14.45
N GLN A 144 2.74 -8.94 -14.48
CA GLN A 144 2.42 -7.58 -14.90
C GLN A 144 3.49 -7.06 -15.87
N GLY A 145 3.12 -6.87 -17.12
CA GLY A 145 4.06 -6.50 -18.20
C GLY A 145 5.22 -7.50 -18.31
N GLY A 146 6.45 -6.99 -18.30
CA GLY A 146 7.69 -7.79 -18.31
C GLY A 146 8.17 -8.23 -16.92
N LYS A 147 7.27 -8.38 -15.94
CA LYS A 147 7.58 -8.78 -14.57
C LYS A 147 6.73 -9.99 -14.15
N LEU A 148 7.36 -10.96 -13.50
CA LEU A 148 6.66 -11.97 -12.70
C LEU A 148 6.84 -11.59 -11.23
N ILE A 149 5.72 -11.37 -10.55
CA ILE A 149 5.69 -10.83 -9.20
C ILE A 149 5.15 -11.90 -8.27
N ALA A 150 6.02 -12.46 -7.44
CA ALA A 150 5.68 -13.32 -6.33
C ALA A 150 5.12 -12.48 -5.17
N LEU A 151 4.11 -13.03 -4.49
CA LEU A 151 3.51 -12.44 -3.29
C LEU A 151 3.99 -13.21 -2.06
N PHE A 152 4.60 -12.47 -1.12
CA PHE A 152 5.19 -12.97 0.13
C PHE A 152 6.37 -13.92 -0.07
N ASP A 153 6.79 -14.52 1.04
CA ASP A 153 7.74 -15.61 1.09
C ASP A 153 7.12 -16.89 0.48
N PRO A 154 7.93 -17.89 0.10
CA PRO A 154 7.40 -19.20 -0.25
C PRO A 154 6.65 -19.81 0.95
N VAL A 155 5.44 -20.29 0.69
CA VAL A 155 4.55 -20.91 1.69
C VAL A 155 4.95 -22.37 1.87
N GLY A 156 5.15 -22.80 3.12
CA GLY A 156 5.63 -24.15 3.49
C GLY A 156 7.00 -24.12 4.16
N PRO A 157 7.65 -25.29 4.35
CA PRO A 157 8.95 -25.38 5.02
C PRO A 157 10.04 -24.49 4.41
N SER A 158 10.82 -23.80 5.25
CA SER A 158 11.89 -22.89 4.83
C SER A 158 13.03 -23.60 4.09
N ALA A 159 13.20 -24.91 4.29
CA ALA A 159 14.14 -25.74 3.53
C ALA A 159 13.93 -25.65 2.01
N ASN A 160 12.69 -25.42 1.56
CA ASN A 160 12.32 -25.33 0.15
C ASN A 160 12.48 -23.92 -0.44
N TRP A 161 12.83 -22.91 0.36
CA TRP A 161 12.87 -21.51 -0.10
C TRP A 161 13.93 -21.26 -1.18
N ASN A 162 15.12 -21.83 -1.02
CA ASN A 162 16.21 -21.70 -2.00
C ASN A 162 15.84 -22.33 -3.35
N GLU A 163 15.26 -23.53 -3.31
CA GLU A 163 14.78 -24.24 -4.50
C GLU A 163 13.71 -23.44 -5.23
N LEU A 164 12.66 -23.01 -4.53
CA LEU A 164 11.57 -22.24 -5.11
C LEU A 164 12.04 -20.90 -5.66
N THR A 165 12.97 -20.23 -5.00
CA THR A 165 13.58 -18.98 -5.49
C THR A 165 14.31 -19.21 -6.82
N SER A 166 15.11 -20.28 -6.92
CA SER A 166 15.83 -20.64 -8.14
C SER A 166 14.87 -21.06 -9.26
N ALA A 167 13.85 -21.86 -8.94
CA ALA A 167 12.82 -22.29 -9.87
C ALA A 167 12.01 -21.10 -10.41
N PHE A 168 11.64 -20.14 -9.55
CA PHE A 168 10.93 -18.94 -9.94
C PHE A 168 11.77 -18.02 -10.82
N ARG A 169 13.06 -17.85 -10.52
CA ARG A 169 14.00 -17.12 -11.38
C ARG A 169 14.11 -17.75 -12.76
N SER A 170 14.20 -19.08 -12.82
CA SER A 170 14.26 -19.84 -14.07
C SER A 170 12.96 -19.72 -14.87
N LEU A 171 11.81 -19.77 -14.20
CA LEU A 171 10.50 -19.53 -14.81
C LEU A 171 10.39 -18.12 -15.40
N ALA A 172 10.82 -17.09 -14.65
CA ALA A 172 10.83 -15.71 -15.11
C ALA A 172 11.71 -15.54 -16.36
N ARG A 173 12.91 -16.14 -16.35
CA ARG A 173 13.81 -16.16 -17.52
C ARG A 173 13.15 -16.82 -18.74
N ARG A 174 12.56 -18.01 -18.59
CA ARG A 174 11.85 -18.70 -19.69
C ARG A 174 10.69 -17.88 -20.26
N ARG A 175 10.09 -17.01 -19.44
CA ARG A 175 8.97 -16.13 -19.83
C ARG A 175 9.42 -14.71 -20.23
N ASN A 176 10.72 -14.46 -20.40
CA ASN A 176 11.28 -13.14 -20.71
C ASN A 176 10.80 -12.06 -19.72
N CYS A 177 10.77 -12.40 -18.44
CA CYS A 177 10.32 -11.53 -17.36
C CYS A 177 11.42 -11.37 -16.30
N ILE A 178 11.39 -10.24 -15.59
CA ILE A 178 12.20 -10.04 -14.39
C ILE A 178 11.40 -10.60 -13.20
N PRO A 179 11.98 -11.50 -12.39
CA PRO A 179 11.35 -11.96 -11.15
C PRO A 179 11.37 -10.84 -10.11
N VAL A 180 10.26 -10.66 -9.41
CA VAL A 180 10.08 -9.68 -8.34
C VAL A 180 9.42 -10.42 -7.19
N PHE A 181 9.88 -10.21 -5.97
CA PHE A 181 9.24 -10.74 -4.76
C PHE A 181 8.71 -9.58 -3.95
N TYR A 182 7.41 -9.58 -3.67
CA TYR A 182 6.71 -8.46 -3.05
C TYR A 182 6.28 -8.81 -1.62
N GLN A 183 6.57 -7.92 -0.67
CA GLN A 183 6.31 -8.10 0.76
C GLN A 183 6.96 -9.35 1.35
N VAL A 184 8.22 -9.62 0.98
CA VAL A 184 8.98 -10.70 1.62
C VAL A 184 9.46 -10.30 3.00
N SER A 185 9.61 -11.27 3.89
CA SER A 185 10.17 -11.08 5.23
C SER A 185 11.68 -10.86 5.18
N GLU A 186 12.22 -10.41 6.32
CA GLU A 186 13.67 -10.34 6.51
C GLU A 186 14.32 -11.73 6.47
N ALA A 187 13.66 -12.76 7.02
CA ALA A 187 14.18 -14.13 7.04
C ALA A 187 14.39 -14.69 5.62
N PHE A 188 13.54 -14.29 4.67
CA PHE A 188 13.68 -14.72 3.27
C PHE A 188 14.84 -14.03 2.54
N LEU A 189 15.34 -12.88 3.02
CA LEU A 189 16.38 -12.13 2.32
C LEU A 189 17.66 -12.94 2.10
N SER A 190 18.07 -13.75 3.08
CA SER A 190 19.24 -14.64 2.95
C SER A 190 19.09 -15.63 1.79
N SER A 191 17.91 -16.25 1.66
CA SER A 191 17.61 -17.17 0.55
C SER A 191 17.59 -16.45 -0.79
N SER A 192 17.01 -15.25 -0.84
CA SER A 192 16.95 -14.43 -2.05
C SER A 192 18.34 -13.93 -2.51
N ALA A 193 19.22 -13.60 -1.56
CA ALA A 193 20.56 -13.08 -1.83
C ALA A 193 21.44 -14.11 -2.54
N MET A 194 21.35 -15.39 -2.15
CA MET A 194 22.05 -16.50 -2.83
C MET A 194 21.66 -16.62 -4.32
N ALA A 195 20.45 -16.19 -4.68
CA ALA A 195 19.98 -16.17 -6.06
C ALA A 195 20.28 -14.85 -6.80
N GLY A 196 21.06 -13.94 -6.22
CA GLY A 196 21.40 -12.64 -6.78
C GLY A 196 20.24 -11.63 -6.72
N ILE A 197 19.32 -11.80 -5.77
CA ILE A 197 18.15 -10.93 -5.58
C ILE A 197 18.40 -10.08 -4.33
N ARG A 198 18.22 -8.77 -4.47
CA ARG A 198 18.44 -7.79 -3.41
C ARG A 198 17.10 -7.24 -2.90
N GLY A 199 16.95 -7.20 -1.58
CA GLY A 199 15.81 -6.59 -0.89
C GLY A 199 15.92 -5.07 -0.75
N TYR A 200 14.78 -4.40 -0.86
CA TYR A 200 14.58 -2.98 -0.62
C TYR A 200 13.37 -2.82 0.31
N LYS A 201 13.54 -2.15 1.47
CA LYS A 201 12.47 -2.07 2.48
C LYS A 201 11.25 -1.35 1.90
N LEU A 202 10.08 -1.97 1.99
CA LEU A 202 8.80 -1.41 1.52
C LEU A 202 8.03 -0.69 2.61
N GLY A 203 8.19 -1.14 3.85
CA GLY A 203 7.38 -0.74 4.99
C GLY A 203 7.44 -1.81 6.07
N GLU A 204 6.49 -1.79 6.99
CA GLU A 204 6.41 -2.77 8.08
C GLU A 204 5.02 -3.39 8.17
N LEU A 205 4.99 -4.66 8.52
CA LEU A 205 3.79 -5.39 8.89
C LEU A 205 3.51 -5.15 10.38
N ALA A 206 2.26 -4.87 10.73
CA ALA A 206 1.84 -4.82 12.12
C ALA A 206 1.33 -6.20 12.54
N GLU A 207 1.99 -6.82 13.51
CA GLU A 207 1.62 -8.12 14.06
C GLU A 207 1.41 -8.02 15.57
N ILE A 208 0.36 -8.62 16.09
CA ILE A 208 0.07 -8.68 17.53
C ILE A 208 0.31 -10.10 18.02
N THR A 209 1.12 -10.24 19.07
CA THR A 209 1.23 -11.46 19.86
C THR A 209 0.04 -11.54 20.82
N LEU A 210 -0.96 -12.34 20.48
CA LEU A 210 -2.27 -12.35 21.15
C LEU A 210 -2.21 -12.78 22.62
N PRO A 211 -1.41 -13.79 23.04
CA PRO A 211 -1.28 -14.12 24.46
C PRO A 211 -0.81 -12.95 25.33
N ALA A 212 0.08 -12.11 24.79
CA ALA A 212 0.66 -10.96 25.46
C ALA A 212 -0.24 -9.70 25.43
N PHE A 213 -1.24 -9.66 24.54
CA PHE A 213 -2.10 -8.49 24.40
C PHE A 213 -2.92 -8.23 25.67
N THR A 214 -2.94 -6.98 26.14
CA THR A 214 -3.75 -6.55 27.28
C THR A 214 -4.29 -5.15 27.04
N MET A 215 -5.55 -4.95 27.42
CA MET A 215 -6.17 -3.62 27.44
C MET A 215 -6.00 -2.93 28.80
N SER A 216 -5.17 -3.45 29.71
CA SER A 216 -4.88 -2.87 31.02
C SER A 216 -3.80 -1.80 30.94
N GLY A 217 -3.79 -0.85 31.88
CA GLY A 217 -2.77 0.21 31.95
C GLY A 217 -3.21 1.58 31.41
N GLY A 218 -2.38 2.60 31.61
CA GLY A 218 -2.70 3.99 31.27
C GLY A 218 -2.76 4.25 29.76
N ASP A 219 -1.87 3.63 29.00
CA ASP A 219 -1.69 3.87 27.55
C ASP A 219 -2.95 3.52 26.74
N TRP A 220 -3.72 2.55 27.23
CA TRP A 220 -4.96 2.07 26.62
C TRP A 220 -6.22 2.85 27.04
N ALA A 221 -6.11 3.86 27.93
CA ALA A 221 -7.26 4.54 28.52
C ALA A 221 -8.16 5.22 27.48
N ASN A 222 -7.57 5.79 26.43
CA ASN A 222 -8.32 6.41 25.33
C ASN A 222 -9.10 5.36 24.54
N LEU A 223 -8.45 4.25 24.18
CA LEU A 223 -9.09 3.17 23.44
C LEU A 223 -10.22 2.54 24.28
N ARG A 224 -9.97 2.19 25.55
CA ARG A 224 -11.03 1.69 26.47
C ARG A 224 -12.23 2.63 26.56
N ARG A 225 -12.01 3.95 26.67
CA ARG A 225 -13.12 4.93 26.71
C ARG A 225 -13.92 4.92 25.42
N ALA A 226 -13.27 4.82 24.26
CA ALA A 226 -13.93 4.74 22.97
C ALA A 226 -14.77 3.45 22.85
N ILE A 227 -14.24 2.31 23.29
CA ILE A 227 -14.93 1.00 23.30
C ILE A 227 -16.13 1.00 24.26
N ASN A 228 -15.98 1.56 25.46
CA ASN A 228 -17.06 1.66 26.44
C ASN A 228 -18.18 2.60 25.98
N ARG A 229 -17.82 3.67 25.24
CA ARG A 229 -18.82 4.52 24.58
C ARG A 229 -19.53 3.75 23.46
N ALA A 230 -18.79 3.14 22.54
CA ALA A 230 -19.35 2.31 21.47
C ALA A 230 -20.33 1.24 21.98
N THR A 231 -19.98 0.54 23.05
CA THR A 231 -20.88 -0.45 23.69
C THR A 231 -22.16 0.20 24.22
N ARG A 232 -22.05 1.34 24.92
CA ARG A 232 -23.22 2.07 25.45
C ARG A 232 -24.10 2.65 24.36
N ASP A 233 -23.50 3.02 23.23
CA ASP A 233 -24.19 3.55 22.06
C ASP A 233 -24.87 2.42 21.25
N GLY A 234 -24.79 1.16 21.70
CA GLY A 234 -25.54 0.03 21.15
C GLY A 234 -24.76 -0.87 20.18
N LEU A 235 -23.44 -0.69 20.03
CA LEU A 235 -22.64 -1.57 19.19
C LEU A 235 -22.47 -2.96 19.81
N THR A 236 -22.76 -4.00 19.03
CA THR A 236 -22.54 -5.40 19.39
C THR A 236 -21.58 -6.06 18.42
N TYR A 237 -20.89 -7.10 18.87
CA TYR A 237 -19.89 -7.85 18.10
C TYR A 237 -20.31 -9.30 17.95
N GLU A 238 -20.06 -9.88 16.79
CA GLU A 238 -20.25 -11.30 16.52
C GLU A 238 -19.14 -11.83 15.60
N PHE A 239 -18.70 -13.06 15.83
CA PHE A 239 -17.72 -13.75 15.01
C PHE A 239 -18.37 -14.93 14.31
N LEU A 240 -18.69 -14.75 13.03
CA LEU A 240 -19.39 -15.73 12.22
C LEU A 240 -18.42 -16.79 11.72
N SER A 241 -18.78 -18.07 11.88
CA SER A 241 -18.11 -19.17 11.19
C SER A 241 -18.37 -19.09 9.68
N PRO A 242 -17.49 -19.68 8.84
CA PRO A 242 -17.69 -19.71 7.38
C PRO A 242 -19.10 -20.16 6.95
N ASP A 243 -19.68 -21.15 7.65
CA ASP A 243 -21.02 -21.68 7.35
C ASP A 243 -22.16 -20.66 7.59
N ASN A 244 -21.95 -19.70 8.50
CA ASN A 244 -22.94 -18.67 8.81
C ASN A 244 -22.78 -17.42 7.94
N VAL A 245 -21.62 -17.20 7.31
CA VAL A 245 -21.34 -16.03 6.46
C VAL A 245 -22.33 -15.90 5.28
N PRO A 246 -22.72 -16.98 4.56
CA PRO A 246 -23.67 -16.88 3.46
C PRO A 246 -24.98 -16.16 3.79
N SER A 247 -25.45 -16.29 5.04
CA SER A 247 -26.71 -15.67 5.48
C SER A 247 -26.67 -14.14 5.56
N VAL A 248 -25.49 -13.54 5.62
CA VAL A 248 -25.30 -12.08 5.76
C VAL A 248 -24.59 -11.44 4.55
N LEU A 249 -24.25 -12.20 3.51
CA LEU A 249 -23.43 -11.72 2.39
C LEU A 249 -23.99 -10.46 1.70
N ASP A 250 -25.31 -10.36 1.54
CA ASP A 250 -25.95 -9.19 0.90
C ASP A 250 -25.81 -7.92 1.75
N GLU A 251 -25.88 -8.04 3.07
CA GLU A 251 -25.65 -6.94 4.01
C GLU A 251 -24.18 -6.51 3.99
N LEU A 252 -23.26 -7.48 4.01
CA LEU A 252 -21.83 -7.20 3.87
C LEU A 252 -21.49 -6.52 2.54
N ARG A 253 -22.16 -6.92 1.44
CA ARG A 253 -21.99 -6.30 0.12
C ARG A 253 -22.43 -4.83 0.15
N THR A 254 -23.56 -4.54 0.77
CA THR A 254 -24.08 -3.17 0.89
C THR A 254 -23.08 -2.26 1.62
N ILE A 255 -22.50 -2.75 2.72
CA ILE A 255 -21.45 -2.04 3.46
C ILE A 255 -20.21 -1.84 2.60
N SER A 256 -19.80 -2.90 1.90
CA SER A 256 -18.65 -2.89 1.01
C SER A 256 -18.79 -1.83 -0.10
N ASP A 257 -19.92 -1.81 -0.78
CA ASP A 257 -20.20 -0.88 -1.89
C ASP A 257 -20.27 0.57 -1.38
N ALA A 258 -20.91 0.81 -0.24
CA ALA A 258 -20.96 2.12 0.41
C ALA A 258 -19.57 2.61 0.84
N TRP A 259 -18.75 1.73 1.40
CA TRP A 259 -17.38 2.04 1.83
C TRP A 259 -16.48 2.42 0.64
N LEU A 260 -16.55 1.65 -0.45
CA LEU A 260 -15.80 1.93 -1.69
C LEU A 260 -16.22 3.28 -2.29
N ALA A 261 -17.53 3.55 -2.36
CA ALA A 261 -18.07 4.80 -2.86
C ALA A 261 -17.63 6.01 -2.02
N HIS A 262 -17.69 5.90 -0.69
CA HIS A 262 -17.26 6.97 0.21
C HIS A 262 -15.74 7.25 0.12
N GLY A 263 -14.93 6.20 -0.01
CA GLY A 263 -13.49 6.34 -0.17
C GLY A 263 -13.04 6.77 -1.56
N GLY A 264 -13.95 6.82 -2.55
CA GLY A 264 -13.60 7.04 -3.96
C GLY A 264 -12.60 6.01 -4.47
N THR A 265 -12.69 4.77 -3.99
CA THR A 265 -11.73 3.70 -4.27
C THR A 265 -12.43 2.53 -4.96
N ARG A 266 -11.65 1.79 -5.75
CA ARG A 266 -12.08 0.54 -6.38
C ARG A 266 -11.53 -0.66 -5.62
N GLU A 267 -12.08 -1.82 -5.96
CA GLU A 267 -11.51 -3.09 -5.53
C GLU A 267 -10.08 -3.23 -6.01
N LYS A 268 -9.22 -3.70 -5.10
CA LYS A 268 -7.84 -4.07 -5.37
C LYS A 268 -7.77 -5.57 -5.61
N ARG A 269 -6.60 -6.04 -6.03
CA ARG A 269 -6.34 -7.46 -6.26
C ARG A 269 -4.92 -7.82 -5.86
N PHE A 270 -4.55 -9.08 -6.10
CA PHE A 270 -3.22 -9.64 -5.91
C PHE A 270 -2.82 -9.75 -4.44
N SER A 271 -2.44 -8.63 -3.81
CA SER A 271 -1.95 -8.57 -2.42
C SER A 271 -2.99 -8.13 -1.40
N LEU A 272 -4.22 -7.90 -1.85
CA LEU A 272 -5.36 -7.49 -1.03
C LEU A 272 -6.59 -8.21 -1.56
N GLY A 273 -7.49 -8.60 -0.66
CA GLY A 273 -8.79 -9.11 -1.00
C GLY A 273 -9.64 -8.11 -1.79
N ALA A 274 -10.62 -8.69 -2.48
CA ALA A 274 -11.74 -7.95 -3.04
C ALA A 274 -13.03 -8.55 -2.48
N PHE A 275 -14.11 -7.76 -2.42
CA PHE A 275 -15.41 -8.31 -2.07
C PHE A 275 -15.92 -9.22 -3.20
N ASN A 276 -15.64 -10.51 -3.04
CA ASN A 276 -16.21 -11.59 -3.82
C ASN A 276 -16.95 -12.51 -2.84
N PRO A 277 -18.28 -12.69 -2.98
CA PRO A 277 -19.07 -13.53 -2.08
C PRO A 277 -18.47 -14.92 -1.84
N ALA A 278 -17.94 -15.56 -2.90
CA ALA A 278 -17.32 -16.88 -2.80
C ALA A 278 -16.01 -16.86 -2.01
N TYR A 279 -15.24 -15.76 -2.06
CA TYR A 279 -14.00 -15.59 -1.29
C TYR A 279 -14.30 -15.27 0.18
N VAL A 280 -15.19 -14.30 0.43
CA VAL A 280 -15.56 -13.85 1.78
C VAL A 280 -16.16 -15.00 2.59
N ALA A 281 -16.98 -15.85 1.96
CA ALA A 281 -17.57 -17.02 2.60
C ALA A 281 -16.56 -18.14 2.93
N THR A 282 -15.30 -18.07 2.46
CA THR A 282 -14.30 -19.12 2.78
C THR A 282 -13.64 -18.96 4.16
N SER A 283 -13.89 -17.85 4.83
CA SER A 283 -13.23 -17.48 6.09
C SER A 283 -14.25 -16.99 7.12
N PRO A 284 -13.96 -17.11 8.42
CA PRO A 284 -14.73 -16.42 9.44
C PRO A 284 -14.84 -14.91 9.16
N VAL A 285 -15.96 -14.31 9.57
CA VAL A 285 -16.19 -12.87 9.45
C VAL A 285 -16.58 -12.31 10.81
N ALA A 286 -15.77 -11.37 11.30
CA ALA A 286 -16.10 -10.54 12.44
C ALA A 286 -17.04 -9.42 11.97
N ILE A 287 -18.19 -9.25 12.63
CA ILE A 287 -19.17 -8.22 12.31
C ILE A 287 -19.47 -7.36 13.53
N VAL A 288 -19.84 -6.11 13.27
CA VAL A 288 -20.40 -5.19 14.26
C VAL A 288 -21.81 -4.83 13.85
N ARG A 289 -22.76 -4.94 14.77
CA ARG A 289 -24.14 -4.49 14.57
C ARG A 289 -24.45 -3.23 15.38
N MET A 290 -25.37 -2.43 14.86
CA MET A 290 -26.03 -1.32 15.54
C MET A 290 -27.51 -1.38 15.19
N ASP A 291 -28.39 -1.34 16.19
CA ASP A 291 -29.85 -1.44 15.99
C ASP A 291 -30.27 -2.64 15.11
N GLY A 292 -29.59 -3.78 15.27
CA GLY A 292 -29.85 -5.02 14.52
C GLY A 292 -29.19 -5.11 13.14
N HIS A 293 -28.65 -4.02 12.59
CA HIS A 293 -28.02 -3.99 11.26
C HIS A 293 -26.50 -4.05 11.36
N ILE A 294 -25.83 -4.76 10.43
CA ILE A 294 -24.38 -4.76 10.33
C ILE A 294 -23.93 -3.38 9.85
N VAL A 295 -22.98 -2.80 10.59
CA VAL A 295 -22.38 -1.49 10.29
C VAL A 295 -20.88 -1.57 10.05
N ALA A 296 -20.22 -2.69 10.37
CA ALA A 296 -18.84 -2.95 9.99
C ALA A 296 -18.57 -4.45 9.94
N PHE A 297 -17.58 -4.85 9.14
CA PHE A 297 -17.11 -6.22 9.09
C PHE A 297 -15.62 -6.33 8.79
N ALA A 298 -15.04 -7.46 9.18
CA ALA A 298 -13.72 -7.90 8.77
C ALA A 298 -13.72 -9.39 8.44
N ASN A 299 -13.21 -9.79 7.29
CA ASN A 299 -12.93 -11.21 7.06
C ASN A 299 -11.57 -11.56 7.66
N VAL A 300 -11.50 -12.71 8.31
CA VAL A 300 -10.34 -13.13 9.10
C VAL A 300 -9.82 -14.44 8.55
N LEU A 301 -8.71 -14.38 7.84
CA LEU A 301 -8.03 -15.56 7.33
C LEU A 301 -7.26 -16.22 8.49
N THR A 302 -7.38 -17.54 8.63
CA THR A 302 -6.80 -18.27 9.76
C THR A 302 -5.96 -19.47 9.30
N THR A 303 -5.10 -19.96 10.18
CA THR A 303 -4.35 -21.21 10.00
C THR A 303 -4.59 -22.16 11.18
N GLU A 304 -4.32 -23.44 11.00
CA GLU A 304 -4.45 -24.46 12.07
C GLU A 304 -3.43 -24.26 13.18
N LYS A 305 -2.33 -23.54 12.91
CA LYS A 305 -1.29 -23.19 13.89
C LYS A 305 -1.59 -21.89 14.65
N GLY A 306 -2.83 -21.43 14.64
CA GLY A 306 -3.26 -20.28 15.46
C GLY A 306 -2.76 -18.93 14.94
N ALA A 307 -2.41 -18.79 13.65
CA ALA A 307 -2.18 -17.48 13.05
C ALA A 307 -3.48 -16.94 12.44
N ALA A 308 -3.70 -15.63 12.55
CA ALA A 308 -4.84 -14.92 11.95
C ALA A 308 -4.37 -13.70 11.14
N PHE A 309 -5.13 -13.33 10.11
CA PHE A 309 -4.87 -12.17 9.26
C PHE A 309 -6.18 -11.46 8.90
N VAL A 310 -6.25 -10.16 9.14
CA VAL A 310 -7.37 -9.31 8.69
C VAL A 310 -7.08 -8.80 7.30
N ASP A 311 -7.91 -9.21 6.33
CA ASP A 311 -7.75 -8.83 4.92
C ASP A 311 -8.66 -7.64 4.54
N LEU A 312 -9.95 -7.89 4.38
CA LEU A 312 -10.96 -6.86 4.22
C LEU A 312 -11.39 -6.40 5.61
N MET A 313 -11.44 -5.08 5.79
CA MET A 313 -12.06 -4.45 6.95
C MET A 313 -12.79 -3.20 6.46
N ARG A 314 -14.13 -3.22 6.52
CA ARG A 314 -15.00 -2.18 5.93
C ARG A 314 -16.09 -1.79 6.91
N PHE A 315 -16.58 -0.57 6.76
CA PHE A 315 -17.62 0.00 7.61
C PHE A 315 -18.59 0.84 6.80
N LEU A 316 -19.82 0.94 7.30
CA LEU A 316 -20.87 1.77 6.75
C LEU A 316 -20.59 3.23 7.11
N PRO A 317 -20.30 4.10 6.14
CA PRO A 317 -19.99 5.51 6.41
C PRO A 317 -21.16 6.19 7.12
N GLY A 318 -20.86 6.94 8.18
CA GLY A 318 -21.86 7.66 8.97
C GLY A 318 -22.57 6.85 10.06
N ALA A 319 -22.42 5.51 10.09
CA ALA A 319 -23.11 4.68 11.09
C ALA A 319 -22.63 4.94 12.52
N HIS A 320 -21.33 4.78 12.79
CA HIS A 320 -20.77 5.08 14.12
C HIS A 320 -19.26 5.34 14.04
N ARG A 321 -18.80 6.46 14.63
CA ARG A 321 -17.38 6.88 14.55
C ARG A 321 -16.41 5.91 15.22
N GLY A 322 -16.87 5.16 16.22
CA GLY A 322 -16.08 4.18 16.96
C GLY A 322 -16.17 2.74 16.43
N ALA A 323 -16.92 2.48 15.35
CA ALA A 323 -17.20 1.10 14.90
C ALA A 323 -15.93 0.31 14.55
N MET A 324 -14.94 0.95 13.90
CA MET A 324 -13.71 0.29 13.49
C MET A 324 -12.78 -0.04 14.66
N ASP A 325 -12.61 0.91 15.59
CA ASP A 325 -11.86 0.67 16.83
C ASP A 325 -12.55 -0.44 17.65
N PHE A 326 -13.88 -0.42 17.73
CA PHE A 326 -14.68 -1.45 18.39
C PHE A 326 -14.51 -2.83 17.77
N LEU A 327 -14.68 -2.96 16.45
CA LEU A 327 -14.50 -4.21 15.72
C LEU A 327 -13.11 -4.81 15.98
N MET A 328 -12.05 -4.00 15.87
CA MET A 328 -10.68 -4.49 16.01
C MET A 328 -10.37 -4.95 17.44
N VAL A 329 -10.74 -4.16 18.47
CA VAL A 329 -10.51 -4.58 19.86
C VAL A 329 -11.26 -5.86 20.19
N ARG A 330 -12.54 -5.95 19.80
CA ARG A 330 -13.35 -7.16 20.06
C ARG A 330 -12.80 -8.37 19.32
N LEU A 331 -12.31 -8.19 18.09
CA LEU A 331 -11.66 -9.25 17.34
C LEU A 331 -10.38 -9.73 18.03
N ILE A 332 -9.51 -8.82 18.50
CA ILE A 332 -8.29 -9.18 19.22
C ILE A 332 -8.63 -9.97 20.50
N GLU A 333 -9.60 -9.49 21.29
CA GLU A 333 -10.07 -10.17 22.51
C GLU A 333 -10.61 -11.58 22.21
N ASP A 334 -11.45 -11.71 21.19
CA ASP A 334 -12.08 -12.99 20.79
C ASP A 334 -11.05 -13.99 20.26
N LEU A 335 -10.14 -13.57 19.38
CA LEU A 335 -9.06 -14.44 18.88
C LEU A 335 -8.15 -14.91 20.01
N LYS A 336 -7.84 -14.05 20.99
CA LYS A 336 -7.09 -14.43 22.18
C LYS A 336 -7.81 -15.52 22.98
N VAL A 337 -9.10 -15.35 23.24
CA VAL A 337 -9.91 -16.35 23.98
C VAL A 337 -9.97 -17.68 23.23
N ARG A 338 -9.97 -17.65 21.89
CA ARG A 338 -9.95 -18.84 21.03
C ARG A 338 -8.58 -19.51 20.92
N GLY A 339 -7.54 -18.96 21.55
CA GLY A 339 -6.20 -19.55 21.57
C GLY A 339 -5.38 -19.31 20.31
N PHE A 340 -5.68 -18.26 19.54
CA PHE A 340 -4.78 -17.83 18.46
C PHE A 340 -3.51 -17.21 19.06
N GLU A 341 -2.38 -17.41 18.38
CA GLU A 341 -1.05 -16.97 18.78
C GLU A 341 -0.72 -15.58 18.22
N THR A 342 -1.01 -15.37 16.93
CA THR A 342 -0.66 -14.12 16.23
C THR A 342 -1.82 -13.56 15.43
N LEU A 343 -1.92 -12.23 15.40
CA LEU A 343 -2.81 -11.49 14.53
C LEU A 343 -2.01 -10.53 13.64
N ASN A 344 -2.00 -10.81 12.35
CA ASN A 344 -1.48 -9.93 11.33
C ASN A 344 -2.55 -8.88 10.96
N LEU A 345 -2.25 -7.60 11.18
CA LEU A 345 -3.13 -6.49 10.83
C LEU A 345 -2.90 -5.98 9.40
N GLY A 346 -1.91 -6.52 8.68
CA GLY A 346 -1.46 -6.12 7.36
C GLY A 346 -0.36 -5.05 7.38
N MET A 347 0.07 -4.66 6.18
CA MET A 347 1.22 -3.77 5.98
C MET A 347 0.86 -2.29 6.23
N ALA A 348 1.81 -1.54 6.79
CA ALA A 348 1.87 -0.08 6.78
C ALA A 348 2.98 0.36 5.80
N PRO A 349 2.61 0.77 4.57
CA PRO A 349 3.58 1.12 3.54
C PRO A 349 4.48 2.27 3.98
N LEU A 350 5.76 2.15 3.63
CA LEU A 350 6.80 3.16 3.81
C LEU A 350 7.12 3.50 5.28
N SER A 351 6.51 2.80 6.25
CA SER A 351 6.88 2.92 7.66
C SER A 351 8.29 2.37 7.93
N GLY A 352 8.94 2.93 8.94
CA GLY A 352 10.29 2.54 9.33
C GLY A 352 11.37 2.75 8.26
N LEU A 353 11.08 3.53 7.22
CA LEU A 353 12.09 4.00 6.28
C LEU A 353 12.88 5.15 6.90
N ARG A 354 14.21 5.03 6.84
CA ARG A 354 15.12 6.06 7.35
C ARG A 354 15.06 7.31 6.48
N SER A 355 15.17 8.47 7.12
CA SER A 355 15.40 9.74 6.45
C SER A 355 16.75 10.33 6.89
N GLY A 356 17.30 11.27 6.11
CA GLY A 356 18.58 11.92 6.41
C GLY A 356 19.73 11.51 5.49
N THR A 357 20.93 11.97 5.82
CA THR A 357 22.14 11.87 4.98
C THR A 357 22.71 10.46 4.88
N THR A 358 22.43 9.59 5.86
CA THR A 358 22.88 8.19 5.89
C THR A 358 21.89 7.21 5.27
N ALA A 359 20.71 7.70 4.84
CA ALA A 359 19.69 6.88 4.19
C ALA A 359 20.03 6.64 2.72
N THR A 360 19.78 5.42 2.23
CA THR A 360 19.92 5.08 0.82
C THR A 360 18.98 5.90 -0.05
N LEU A 361 19.27 6.03 -1.35
CA LEU A 361 18.39 6.74 -2.28
C LEU A 361 16.96 6.16 -2.29
N TRP A 362 16.84 4.84 -2.15
CA TRP A 362 15.57 4.14 -2.02
C TRP A 362 14.78 4.61 -0.80
N GLU A 363 15.39 4.59 0.39
CA GLU A 363 14.75 5.02 1.64
C GLU A 363 14.36 6.50 1.60
N ARG A 364 15.25 7.37 1.07
CA ARG A 364 14.95 8.80 0.90
C ARG A 364 13.76 9.04 -0.02
N THR A 365 13.67 8.29 -1.12
CA THR A 365 12.54 8.38 -2.06
C THR A 365 11.26 7.89 -1.39
N GLY A 366 11.31 6.75 -0.71
CA GLY A 366 10.16 6.22 0.02
C GLY A 366 9.67 7.16 1.12
N ALA A 367 10.57 7.74 1.92
CA ALA A 367 10.23 8.72 2.94
C ALA A 367 9.65 10.03 2.35
N PHE A 368 10.08 10.41 1.15
CA PHE A 368 9.45 11.51 0.41
C PHE A 368 8.03 11.16 -0.04
N VAL A 369 7.82 9.96 -0.59
CA VAL A 369 6.49 9.49 -1.00
C VAL A 369 5.57 9.32 0.21
N ALA A 370 6.05 8.85 1.36
CA ALA A 370 5.24 8.73 2.57
C ALA A 370 4.70 10.09 3.04
N ARG A 371 5.56 11.13 3.03
CA ARG A 371 5.20 12.48 3.46
C ARG A 371 4.25 13.18 2.50
N ASN A 372 4.45 13.02 1.19
CA ASN A 372 3.73 13.80 0.17
C ASN A 372 2.58 13.01 -0.49
N GLY A 373 2.61 11.68 -0.45
CA GLY A 373 1.62 10.78 -1.05
C GLY A 373 0.38 10.55 -0.20
N ASN A 374 0.28 11.17 0.98
CA ASN A 374 -0.84 10.98 1.92
C ASN A 374 -2.19 11.38 1.29
N ARG A 375 -2.19 12.25 0.27
CA ARG A 375 -3.38 12.68 -0.51
C ARG A 375 -4.02 11.56 -1.33
N PHE A 376 -3.30 10.45 -1.61
CA PHE A 376 -3.76 9.38 -2.49
C PHE A 376 -3.93 8.01 -1.81
N TYR A 377 -3.40 7.81 -0.60
CA TYR A 377 -3.43 6.49 0.05
C TYR A 377 -3.57 6.47 1.58
N GLY A 378 -3.65 7.64 2.24
CA GLY A 378 -3.88 7.71 3.70
C GLY A 378 -2.89 6.91 4.56
N PHE A 379 -1.65 6.71 4.07
CA PHE A 379 -0.65 5.83 4.70
C PHE A 379 -0.41 6.16 6.18
N GLN A 380 -0.39 7.46 6.51
CA GLN A 380 -0.14 7.90 7.88
C GLN A 380 -1.33 7.60 8.80
N GLY A 381 -2.56 7.74 8.30
CA GLY A 381 -3.77 7.34 9.04
C GLY A 381 -3.82 5.83 9.28
N LEU A 382 -3.43 5.03 8.28
CA LEU A 382 -3.37 3.58 8.39
C LEU A 382 -2.33 3.11 9.41
N TYR A 383 -1.12 3.72 9.40
CA TYR A 383 -0.10 3.44 10.41
C TYR A 383 -0.60 3.83 11.81
N SER A 384 -1.10 5.05 11.98
CA SER A 384 -1.60 5.53 13.28
C SER A 384 -2.77 4.71 13.80
N PHE A 385 -3.64 4.19 12.93
CA PHE A 385 -4.70 3.27 13.32
C PHE A 385 -4.14 1.97 13.89
N LYS A 386 -3.20 1.32 13.20
CA LYS A 386 -2.58 0.06 13.67
C LYS A 386 -1.76 0.28 14.94
N ALA A 387 -1.08 1.41 15.06
CA ALA A 387 -0.28 1.76 16.23
C ALA A 387 -1.09 1.84 17.53
N LYS A 388 -2.42 2.06 17.46
CA LYS A 388 -3.30 2.04 18.65
C LYS A 388 -3.29 0.70 19.38
N PHE A 389 -2.91 -0.38 18.70
CA PHE A 389 -2.93 -1.75 19.22
C PHE A 389 -1.54 -2.26 19.60
N GLU A 390 -0.55 -1.35 19.71
CA GLU A 390 0.84 -1.65 20.08
C GLU A 390 1.42 -2.91 19.41
N PRO A 391 1.32 -3.04 18.07
CA PRO A 391 1.83 -4.21 17.38
C PRO A 391 3.36 -4.23 17.35
N GLU A 392 3.92 -5.42 17.18
CA GLU A 392 5.29 -5.61 16.72
C GLU A 392 5.38 -5.22 15.23
N TRP A 393 6.26 -4.28 14.91
CA TRP A 393 6.50 -3.85 13.53
C TRP A 393 7.57 -4.71 12.86
N ARG A 394 7.16 -5.59 11.95
CA ARG A 394 8.08 -6.47 11.21
C ARG A 394 8.41 -5.90 9.83
N PRO A 395 9.68 -5.67 9.46
CA PRO A 395 10.03 -5.11 8.16
C PRO A 395 9.62 -6.06 7.02
N ARG A 396 9.19 -5.47 5.91
CA ARG A 396 8.85 -6.16 4.66
C ARG A 396 9.56 -5.50 3.49
N TYR A 397 9.94 -6.31 2.50
CA TYR A 397 10.81 -5.89 1.42
C TYR A 397 10.20 -6.19 0.05
N ILE A 398 10.60 -5.40 -0.95
CA ILE A 398 10.53 -5.80 -2.36
C ILE A 398 11.91 -6.29 -2.74
N ALA A 399 11.99 -7.51 -3.28
CA ALA A 399 13.25 -8.10 -3.69
C ALA A 399 13.31 -8.24 -5.21
N VAL A 400 14.38 -7.73 -5.82
CA VAL A 400 14.59 -7.73 -7.28
C VAL A 400 16.03 -8.15 -7.62
N PRO A 401 16.28 -8.76 -8.80
CA PRO A 401 17.63 -9.11 -9.21
C PRO A 401 18.58 -7.92 -9.19
N ALA A 402 19.83 -8.18 -8.82
CA ALA A 402 20.90 -7.21 -8.96
C ALA A 402 20.95 -6.68 -10.41
N GLY A 403 21.02 -5.35 -10.56
CA GLY A 403 20.98 -4.67 -11.87
C GLY A 403 19.58 -4.36 -12.41
N SER A 404 18.51 -4.88 -11.79
CA SER A 404 17.14 -4.45 -12.10
C SER A 404 16.77 -3.15 -11.40
N ASN A 405 15.93 -2.33 -12.03
CA ASN A 405 15.44 -1.10 -11.40
C ASN A 405 14.31 -1.42 -10.39
N PRO A 406 14.50 -1.17 -9.08
CA PRO A 406 13.49 -1.46 -8.05
C PRO A 406 12.26 -0.55 -8.17
N TYR A 407 12.40 0.69 -8.66
CA TYR A 407 11.28 1.62 -8.86
C TYR A 407 10.32 1.13 -9.93
N LEU A 408 10.84 0.65 -11.07
CA LEU A 408 10.00 0.07 -12.14
C LEU A 408 9.31 -1.21 -11.69
N SER A 409 9.96 -1.99 -10.82
CA SER A 409 9.36 -3.20 -10.25
C SER A 409 8.25 -2.84 -9.26
N ALA A 410 8.46 -1.85 -8.40
CA ALA A 410 7.44 -1.32 -7.50
C ALA A 410 6.24 -0.72 -8.26
N ALA A 411 6.49 0.03 -9.34
CA ALA A 411 5.42 0.59 -10.18
C ALA A 411 4.61 -0.51 -10.90
N ALA A 412 5.27 -1.55 -11.40
CA ALA A 412 4.59 -2.71 -11.97
C ALA A 412 3.73 -3.42 -10.90
N THR A 413 4.26 -3.61 -9.68
CA THR A 413 3.49 -4.20 -8.58
C THR A 413 2.29 -3.34 -8.18
N ALA A 414 2.46 -2.02 -8.07
CA ALA A 414 1.35 -1.11 -7.80
C ALA A 414 0.26 -1.20 -8.89
N THR A 415 0.66 -1.29 -10.16
CA THR A 415 -0.27 -1.48 -11.29
C THR A 415 -0.99 -2.82 -11.23
N LEU A 416 -0.30 -3.88 -10.83
CA LEU A 416 -0.90 -5.20 -10.64
C LEU A 416 -1.99 -5.16 -9.55
N ILE A 417 -1.69 -4.54 -8.40
CA ILE A 417 -2.60 -4.40 -7.25
C ILE A 417 -3.81 -3.54 -7.62
N ALA A 418 -3.62 -2.47 -8.39
CA ALA A 418 -4.69 -1.56 -8.80
C ALA A 418 -5.64 -2.12 -9.88
N GLY A 419 -5.41 -3.33 -10.39
CA GLY A 419 -6.26 -3.89 -11.45
C GLY A 419 -5.80 -3.59 -12.89
N GLY A 420 -4.64 -2.96 -13.08
CA GLY A 420 -4.13 -2.48 -14.36
C GLY A 420 -4.09 -0.96 -14.45
N LEU A 421 -3.60 -0.41 -15.58
CA LEU A 421 -3.47 1.05 -15.76
C LEU A 421 -4.82 1.77 -15.67
N SER A 422 -5.89 1.18 -16.21
CA SER A 422 -7.23 1.75 -16.10
C SER A 422 -7.75 1.88 -14.66
N GLY A 423 -7.25 1.05 -13.74
CA GLY A 423 -7.57 1.14 -12.31
C GLY A 423 -6.78 2.22 -11.58
N ILE A 424 -5.70 2.73 -12.17
CA ILE A 424 -4.92 3.87 -11.65
C ILE A 424 -5.55 5.20 -12.09
N PHE A 425 -6.06 5.29 -13.32
CA PHE A 425 -6.48 6.57 -13.93
C PHE A 425 -7.98 6.88 -13.84
N ARG A 426 -8.84 5.96 -13.39
CA ARG A 426 -10.29 6.21 -13.25
C ARG A 426 -10.70 6.23 -11.78
N ARG A 427 -10.97 7.45 -11.29
CA ARG A 427 -11.77 7.70 -10.08
C ARG A 427 -13.19 7.17 -10.28
#